data_AF-A0A2G9MS01-F1
#
_entry.id   AF-A0A2G9MS01-F1
#
_cell.length_a   1.000
_cell.length_b   1.000
_cell.length_c   1.000
_cell.angle_alpha   90.00
_cell.angle_beta   90.00
_cell.angle_gamma   90.00
#
_symmetry.space_group_name_H-M   'P 1'
#
loop_
_entity.id
_entity.type
_entity.pdbx_description
1 polymer ?
#
loop_
_entity_poly.entity_id
_entity_poly.type
_entity_poly.pdbx_seq_one_letter_code
_entity_poly.pdbx_strand_id
1 'polypeptide(L)'
;EKKYGLKTSPDKSAWKIRHVIKKHSNVFKTLAEYTKNNKIIHLTGNHDMEFYWPQVQNAFHEEMKKLSVDYNKKNFVFAHWFYYKPKLIWIEHGCQYDSANSFCNLLHPVLPKIEELELPLGSFFCRYVFNEVEKYDTFADNIKPPGKYLLWTIKNKPRLALKFIKSYFPLVKQLINKSRLTTHNKTQKETINKIHNSELKKLSKKWHVQLLKLKQIDNLRVPQLLEGQKFLKTLIKGQLSEETNFKNAAKKIKEILNVKYVVFGHTHYAVHNEDFLNSGTWTPIVKDGKLVSATESKKLTYILIKNNKAELKEWK
;
A
#
# COMPACT_ATOMS: atom_id res chain seq x y z
N GLU A 1 21.99 5.99 -0.98
CA GLU A 1 20.75 6.49 -1.62
C GLU A 1 20.83 6.51 -3.14
N LYS A 2 21.95 6.95 -3.76
CA LYS A 2 22.15 6.86 -5.22
C LYS A 2 21.88 5.46 -5.83
N LYS A 3 22.17 4.39 -5.08
CA LYS A 3 22.00 3.00 -5.56
C LYS A 3 20.60 2.42 -5.34
N TYR A 4 20.05 2.55 -4.13
CA TYR A 4 18.81 1.87 -3.70
C TYR A 4 17.66 2.84 -3.38
N GLY A 5 17.68 4.06 -3.94
CA GLY A 5 16.70 5.10 -3.67
C GLY A 5 16.86 5.79 -2.31
N LEU A 6 16.05 6.82 -2.09
CA LEU A 6 16.00 7.63 -0.87
C LEU A 6 15.38 6.89 0.30
N LYS A 7 15.86 7.18 1.52
CA LYS A 7 15.20 6.75 2.75
C LYS A 7 13.88 7.50 2.98
N THR A 8 13.15 7.13 4.03
CA THR A 8 11.78 7.59 4.31
C THR A 8 11.69 8.68 5.36
N SER A 9 12.76 9.47 5.53
CA SER A 9 12.71 10.66 6.39
C SER A 9 11.80 11.73 5.77
N PRO A 10 11.25 12.67 6.57
CA PRO A 10 10.27 13.64 6.06
C PRO A 10 10.78 14.43 4.86
N ASP A 11 11.99 15.01 4.95
CA ASP A 11 12.54 15.85 3.89
C ASP A 11 12.83 15.08 2.60
N LYS A 12 13.33 13.85 2.74
CA LYS A 12 13.64 12.98 1.59
C LYS A 12 12.36 12.51 0.89
N SER A 13 11.34 12.20 1.69
CA SER A 13 10.02 11.83 1.18
C SER A 13 9.33 13.03 0.52
N ALA A 14 9.49 14.23 1.09
CA ALA A 14 8.96 15.47 0.52
C ALA A 14 9.68 15.84 -0.78
N TRP A 15 10.99 15.63 -0.87
CA TRP A 15 11.72 15.74 -2.13
C TRP A 15 11.22 14.74 -3.16
N LYS A 16 11.01 13.47 -2.77
CA LYS A 16 10.52 12.41 -3.65
C LYS A 16 9.15 12.75 -4.24
N ILE A 17 8.18 13.17 -3.43
CA ILE A 17 6.84 13.48 -3.94
C ILE A 17 6.85 14.65 -4.93
N ARG A 18 7.68 15.67 -4.70
CA ARG A 18 7.85 16.77 -5.67
C ARG A 18 8.36 16.28 -7.02
N HIS A 19 9.29 15.33 -7.02
CA HIS A 19 9.82 14.73 -8.24
C HIS A 19 8.79 13.87 -8.97
N VAL A 20 8.00 13.09 -8.22
CA VAL A 20 6.89 12.30 -8.77
C VAL A 20 5.86 13.23 -9.43
N ILE A 21 5.44 14.29 -8.74
CA ILE A 21 4.46 15.24 -9.28
C ILE A 21 5.00 15.94 -10.53
N LYS A 22 6.26 16.40 -10.51
CA LYS A 22 6.89 17.02 -11.68
C LYS A 22 6.98 16.07 -12.88
N LYS A 23 7.33 14.81 -12.67
CA LYS A 23 7.44 13.79 -13.74
C LYS A 23 6.09 13.40 -14.33
N HIS A 24 5.01 13.48 -13.54
CA HIS A 24 3.66 13.09 -13.95
C HIS A 24 2.69 14.27 -13.90
N SER A 25 3.16 15.46 -14.28
CA SER A 25 2.46 16.74 -14.12
C SER A 25 1.05 16.73 -14.71
N ASN A 26 0.84 16.05 -15.84
CA ASN A 26 -0.48 15.98 -16.48
C ASN A 26 -1.53 15.33 -15.57
N VAL A 27 -1.20 14.20 -14.93
CA VAL A 27 -2.13 13.50 -14.02
C VAL A 27 -2.44 14.37 -12.80
N PHE A 28 -1.41 14.94 -12.18
CA PHE A 28 -1.59 15.76 -10.99
C PHE A 28 -2.28 17.09 -11.27
N LYS A 29 -2.06 17.69 -12.44
CA LYS A 29 -2.80 18.88 -12.89
C LYS A 29 -4.29 18.57 -13.03
N THR A 30 -4.65 17.46 -13.68
CA THR A 30 -6.05 17.01 -13.78
C THR A 30 -6.67 16.78 -12.41
N LEU A 31 -5.95 16.11 -11.49
CA LEU A 31 -6.43 15.94 -10.11
C LEU A 31 -6.60 17.27 -9.39
N ALA A 32 -5.70 18.23 -9.63
CA ALA A 32 -5.76 19.55 -9.03
C ALA A 32 -7.01 20.32 -9.49
N GLU A 33 -7.26 20.38 -10.79
CA GLU A 33 -8.44 21.01 -11.38
C GLU A 33 -9.73 20.31 -10.94
N TYR A 34 -9.73 18.98 -10.85
CA TYR A 34 -10.89 18.21 -10.39
C TYR A 34 -11.33 18.60 -8.98
N THR A 35 -10.40 19.03 -8.13
CA THR A 35 -10.71 19.46 -6.75
C THR A 35 -11.51 20.76 -6.67
N LYS A 36 -11.62 21.54 -7.76
CA LYS A 36 -12.42 22.77 -7.81
C LYS A 36 -13.85 22.53 -7.33
N ASN A 37 -14.47 21.48 -7.88
CA ASN A 37 -15.87 21.15 -7.65
C ASN A 37 -16.08 19.79 -6.98
N ASN A 38 -15.03 18.97 -6.86
CA ASN A 38 -15.12 17.61 -6.35
C ASN A 38 -14.19 17.38 -5.18
N LYS A 39 -14.53 16.44 -4.30
CA LYS A 39 -13.67 16.01 -3.21
C LYS A 39 -12.89 14.75 -3.59
N ILE A 40 -11.58 14.79 -3.39
CA ILE A 40 -10.68 13.64 -3.49
C ILE A 40 -10.28 13.23 -2.07
N ILE A 41 -10.40 11.93 -1.79
CA ILE A 41 -9.88 11.33 -0.56
C ILE A 41 -8.78 10.34 -0.98
N HIS A 42 -7.54 10.66 -0.64
CA HIS A 42 -6.41 9.77 -0.85
C HIS A 42 -6.31 8.81 0.33
N LEU A 43 -6.53 7.52 0.07
CA LEU A 43 -6.37 6.45 1.05
C LEU A 43 -4.95 5.91 0.99
N THR A 44 -4.24 6.00 2.12
CA THR A 44 -2.87 5.49 2.22
C THR A 44 -2.84 3.97 2.15
N GLY A 45 -2.02 3.45 1.25
CA GLY A 45 -1.61 2.07 1.15
C GLY A 45 -0.16 1.83 1.60
N ASN A 46 0.38 0.67 1.24
CA ASN A 46 1.73 0.26 1.64
C ASN A 46 2.85 0.99 0.88
N HIS A 47 2.57 1.57 -0.29
CA HIS A 47 3.57 2.22 -1.16
C HIS A 47 3.67 3.74 -1.00
N ASP A 48 2.70 4.36 -0.35
CA ASP A 48 2.52 5.80 -0.18
C ASP A 48 2.39 6.19 1.30
N MET A 49 2.86 5.31 2.19
CA MET A 49 2.93 5.52 3.64
C MET A 49 3.71 6.80 4.03
N GLU A 50 4.54 7.32 3.12
CA GLU A 50 5.24 8.59 3.24
C GLU A 50 4.30 9.79 3.46
N PHE A 51 3.03 9.72 3.04
CA PHE A 51 2.02 10.73 3.35
C PHE A 51 1.67 10.79 4.85
N TYR A 52 2.15 9.86 5.68
CA TYR A 52 2.18 10.02 7.14
C TYR A 52 2.81 11.35 7.57
N TRP A 53 3.88 11.77 6.88
CA TRP A 53 4.60 12.99 7.24
C TRP A 53 3.83 14.25 6.81
N PRO A 54 3.56 15.19 7.73
CA PRO A 54 2.98 16.49 7.39
C PRO A 54 3.78 17.24 6.33
N GLN A 55 5.11 17.10 6.33
CA GLN A 55 6.01 17.70 5.36
C GLN A 55 5.73 17.20 3.92
N VAL A 56 5.38 15.92 3.77
CA VAL A 56 5.06 15.31 2.48
C VAL A 56 3.68 15.78 2.00
N GLN A 57 2.69 15.84 2.89
CA GLN A 57 1.37 16.40 2.56
C GLN A 57 1.47 17.89 2.17
N ASN A 58 2.27 18.68 2.89
CA ASN A 58 2.50 20.09 2.57
C ASN A 58 3.21 20.25 1.22
N ALA A 59 4.27 19.49 0.97
CA ALA A 59 4.96 19.48 -0.32
C ALA A 59 4.02 19.11 -1.47
N PHE A 60 3.15 18.11 -1.26
CA PHE A 60 2.12 17.76 -2.24
C PHE A 60 1.19 18.94 -2.53
N HIS A 61 0.62 19.56 -1.49
CA HIS A 61 -0.28 20.70 -1.65
C HIS A 61 0.39 21.91 -2.34
N GLU A 62 1.67 22.17 -2.05
CA GLU A 62 2.45 23.22 -2.71
C GLU A 62 2.58 22.96 -4.21
N GLU A 63 2.95 21.74 -4.60
CA GLU A 63 3.08 21.40 -6.02
C GLU A 63 1.74 21.40 -6.76
N MET A 64 0.66 20.93 -6.13
CA MET A 64 -0.68 20.98 -6.73
C MET A 64 -1.15 22.41 -7.01
N LYS A 65 -0.85 23.36 -6.10
CA LYS A 65 -1.13 24.79 -6.32
C LYS A 65 -0.34 25.38 -7.48
N LYS A 66 0.91 24.94 -7.67
CA LYS A 66 1.74 25.39 -8.80
C LYS A 66 1.22 24.87 -10.14
N LEU A 67 0.61 23.69 -10.15
CA LEU A 67 0.09 23.05 -11.37
C LEU A 67 -1.25 23.65 -11.83
N SER A 68 -2.10 24.13 -10.92
CA SER A 68 -3.39 24.72 -11.26
C SER A 68 -3.89 25.73 -10.23
N VAL A 69 -4.37 26.87 -10.72
CA VAL A 69 -5.07 27.91 -9.93
C VAL A 69 -6.41 27.43 -9.38
N ASP A 70 -7.00 26.42 -10.01
CA ASP A 70 -8.29 25.82 -9.61
C ASP A 70 -8.14 24.82 -8.45
N TYR A 71 -6.92 24.61 -7.96
CA TYR A 71 -6.66 23.66 -6.88
C TYR A 71 -7.28 24.10 -5.55
N ASN A 72 -8.19 23.28 -5.03
CA ASN A 72 -8.79 23.48 -3.72
C ASN A 72 -8.23 22.49 -2.70
N LYS A 73 -7.28 22.96 -1.87
CA LYS A 73 -6.66 22.17 -0.79
C LYS A 73 -7.71 21.54 0.16
N LYS A 74 -8.83 22.20 0.45
CA LYS A 74 -9.87 21.67 1.36
C LYS A 74 -10.57 20.44 0.78
N ASN A 75 -10.57 20.31 -0.54
CA ASN A 75 -11.19 19.21 -1.27
C ASN A 75 -10.24 18.04 -1.53
N PHE A 76 -8.95 18.13 -1.21
CA PHE A 76 -8.02 17.00 -1.26
C PHE A 76 -7.65 16.56 0.15
N VAL A 77 -8.19 15.43 0.60
CA VAL A 77 -8.04 14.95 1.99
C VAL A 77 -7.21 13.67 2.04
N PHE A 78 -6.16 13.67 2.85
CA PHE A 78 -5.41 12.45 3.18
C PHE A 78 -6.11 11.65 4.28
N ALA A 79 -6.41 10.38 4.01
CA ALA A 79 -6.99 9.43 4.93
C ALA A 79 -6.02 8.25 5.12
N HIS A 80 -5.45 8.15 6.32
CA HIS A 80 -4.31 7.26 6.57
C HIS A 80 -4.68 5.77 6.71
N TRP A 81 -5.97 5.45 6.78
CA TRP A 81 -6.42 4.08 6.97
C TRP A 81 -7.67 3.77 6.15
N PHE A 82 -8.78 4.43 6.43
CA PHE A 82 -10.06 4.09 5.82
C PHE A 82 -10.93 5.29 5.47
N TYR A 83 -11.88 5.05 4.57
CA TYR A 83 -13.10 5.82 4.39
C TYR A 83 -14.29 4.99 4.85
N TYR A 84 -15.23 5.63 5.55
CA TYR A 84 -16.41 4.95 6.09
C TYR A 84 -17.66 5.78 5.88
N LYS A 85 -18.72 5.15 5.36
CA LYS A 85 -20.07 5.69 5.34
C LYS A 85 -21.00 4.73 6.11
N PRO A 86 -21.61 5.16 7.22
CA PRO A 86 -22.41 4.30 8.09
C PRO A 86 -23.44 3.47 7.35
N LYS A 87 -23.54 2.19 7.72
CA LYS A 87 -24.43 1.17 7.15
C LYS A 87 -24.23 0.86 5.66
N LEU A 88 -23.45 1.67 4.94
CA LEU A 88 -23.26 1.52 3.50
C LEU A 88 -21.93 0.85 3.17
N ILE A 89 -20.80 1.47 3.55
CA ILE A 89 -19.50 1.05 3.02
C ILE A 89 -18.32 1.36 3.93
N TRP A 90 -17.37 0.42 3.94
CA TRP A 90 -16.01 0.57 4.45
C TRP A 90 -15.01 0.41 3.30
N ILE A 91 -14.06 1.32 3.18
CA ILE A 91 -13.02 1.30 2.14
C ILE A 91 -11.66 1.44 2.81
N GLU A 92 -10.76 0.50 2.58
CA GLU A 92 -9.35 0.60 2.97
C GLU A 92 -8.45 -0.05 1.91
N HIS A 93 -7.14 0.16 2.01
CA HIS A 93 -6.21 -0.43 1.04
C HIS A 93 -6.14 -1.96 1.11
N GLY A 94 -6.18 -2.54 2.32
CA GLY A 94 -6.15 -3.99 2.54
C GLY A 94 -4.76 -4.61 2.80
N CYS A 95 -3.67 -3.82 2.76
CA CYS A 95 -2.32 -4.33 3.03
C CYS A 95 -2.14 -5.00 4.41
N GLN A 96 -3.00 -4.69 5.39
CA GLN A 96 -2.97 -5.31 6.72
C GLN A 96 -3.31 -6.81 6.70
N TYR A 97 -3.85 -7.34 5.61
CA TYR A 97 -4.21 -8.76 5.45
C TYR A 97 -3.18 -9.56 4.64
N ASP A 98 -2.08 -8.92 4.27
CA ASP A 98 -0.90 -9.51 3.64
C ASP A 98 0.31 -9.42 4.60
N SER A 99 0.84 -10.57 5.00
CA SER A 99 1.95 -10.65 5.95
C SER A 99 3.23 -9.96 5.50
N ALA A 100 3.45 -9.82 4.19
CA ALA A 100 4.61 -9.14 3.63
C ALA A 100 4.44 -7.62 3.62
N ASN A 101 3.22 -7.11 3.70
CA ASN A 101 2.88 -5.68 3.56
C ASN A 101 2.11 -5.08 4.75
N SER A 102 1.79 -5.89 5.76
CA SER A 102 1.15 -5.47 7.00
C SER A 102 2.08 -4.58 7.84
N PHE A 103 1.50 -3.72 8.68
CA PHE A 103 2.22 -2.80 9.56
C PHE A 103 1.86 -3.10 11.01
N CYS A 104 2.83 -3.04 11.93
CA CYS A 104 2.56 -3.29 13.35
C CYS A 104 1.71 -2.17 13.95
N ASN A 105 2.00 -0.94 13.51
CA ASN A 105 1.36 0.28 13.96
C ASN A 105 1.03 1.14 12.74
N LEU A 106 0.00 0.78 11.96
CA LEU A 106 -0.38 1.47 10.72
C LEU A 106 -0.50 2.99 10.87
N LEU A 107 -1.12 3.46 11.96
CA LEU A 107 -1.31 4.89 12.23
C LEU A 107 -0.10 5.60 12.85
N HIS A 108 0.97 4.88 13.18
CA HIS A 108 2.24 5.46 13.60
C HIS A 108 3.40 4.53 13.18
N PRO A 109 3.70 4.45 11.87
CA PRO A 109 4.64 3.49 11.32
C PRO A 109 6.07 4.07 11.31
N VAL A 110 6.54 4.57 12.46
CA VAL A 110 7.82 5.27 12.61
C VAL A 110 8.81 4.42 13.40
N LEU A 111 10.07 4.38 12.97
CA LEU A 111 11.14 3.72 13.70
C LEU A 111 11.44 4.47 15.02
N PRO A 112 11.72 3.78 16.13
CA PRO A 112 11.83 4.41 17.45
C PRO A 112 13.07 5.30 17.63
N LYS A 113 14.13 5.09 16.85
CA LYS A 113 15.45 5.73 17.04
C LYS A 113 15.76 6.79 15.99
N ILE A 114 15.04 6.78 14.88
CA ILE A 114 15.30 7.63 13.72
C ILE A 114 13.98 8.07 13.11
N GLU A 115 13.93 9.28 12.57
CA GLU A 115 12.77 9.82 11.89
C GLU A 115 12.65 9.23 10.48
N GLU A 116 12.37 7.93 10.42
CA GLU A 116 12.17 7.15 9.20
C GLU A 116 11.00 6.16 9.42
N LEU A 117 10.30 5.83 8.35
CA LEU A 117 9.19 4.88 8.41
C LEU A 117 9.65 3.43 8.56
N GLU A 118 8.94 2.67 9.38
CA GLU A 118 9.09 1.22 9.49
C GLU A 118 8.42 0.54 8.29
N LEU A 119 9.15 0.44 7.18
CA LEU A 119 8.65 -0.20 5.96
C LEU A 119 8.46 -1.72 6.15
N PRO A 120 7.40 -2.33 5.59
CA PRO A 120 7.16 -3.76 5.68
C PRO A 120 8.13 -4.53 4.77
N LEU A 121 8.22 -5.84 4.96
CA LEU A 121 9.22 -6.68 4.26
C LEU A 121 9.10 -6.59 2.72
N GLY A 122 7.88 -6.53 2.19
CA GLY A 122 7.61 -6.38 0.77
C GLY A 122 8.24 -5.11 0.20
N SER A 123 8.18 -3.99 0.92
CA SER A 123 8.84 -2.74 0.52
C SER A 123 10.36 -2.84 0.50
N PHE A 124 10.96 -3.58 1.45
CA PHE A 124 12.40 -3.88 1.42
C PHE A 124 12.77 -4.73 0.19
N PHE A 125 11.96 -5.74 -0.11
CA PHE A 125 12.19 -6.59 -1.27
C PHE A 125 12.13 -5.80 -2.58
N CYS A 126 11.12 -4.95 -2.76
CA CYS A 126 11.04 -4.08 -3.93
C CYS A 126 12.28 -3.18 -4.05
N ARG A 127 12.67 -2.54 -2.94
CA ARG A 127 13.78 -1.57 -2.90
C ARG A 127 15.15 -2.17 -3.24
N TYR A 128 15.44 -3.35 -2.71
CA TYR A 128 16.78 -3.95 -2.81
C TYR A 128 16.90 -5.02 -3.90
N VAL A 129 15.77 -5.58 -4.37
CA VAL A 129 15.74 -6.65 -5.37
C VAL A 129 15.04 -6.19 -6.64
N PHE A 130 13.73 -5.93 -6.63
CA PHE A 130 12.99 -5.64 -7.87
C PHE A 130 13.48 -4.37 -8.59
N ASN A 131 13.76 -3.28 -7.87
CA ASN A 131 14.27 -2.05 -8.49
C ASN A 131 15.60 -2.26 -9.25
N GLU A 132 16.42 -3.24 -8.87
CA GLU A 132 17.63 -3.59 -9.63
C GLU A 132 17.32 -4.47 -10.82
N VAL A 133 16.34 -5.35 -10.69
CA VAL A 133 15.91 -6.28 -11.74
C VAL A 133 15.17 -5.55 -12.85
N GLU A 134 14.30 -4.61 -12.50
CA GLU A 134 13.50 -3.82 -13.45
C GLU A 134 14.32 -2.91 -14.36
N LYS A 135 15.59 -2.65 -14.01
CA LYS A 135 16.56 -2.02 -14.93
C LYS A 135 16.84 -2.87 -16.17
N TYR A 136 16.57 -4.17 -16.09
CA TYR A 136 16.85 -5.15 -17.13
C TYR A 136 15.60 -5.88 -17.63
N ASP A 137 14.55 -5.95 -16.81
CA ASP A 137 13.28 -6.59 -17.15
C ASP A 137 12.11 -5.78 -16.57
N THR A 138 11.62 -4.83 -17.35
CA THR A 138 10.55 -3.91 -16.93
C THR A 138 9.29 -4.70 -16.59
N PHE A 139 8.64 -4.38 -15.46
CA PHE A 139 7.46 -5.08 -14.92
C PHE A 139 7.72 -6.47 -14.32
N ALA A 140 8.97 -6.81 -13.98
CA ALA A 140 9.30 -8.06 -13.29
C ALA A 140 8.50 -8.28 -11.99
N ASP A 141 8.16 -7.22 -11.26
CA ASP A 141 7.32 -7.23 -10.06
C ASP A 141 5.85 -7.64 -10.32
N ASN A 142 5.38 -7.40 -11.54
CA ASN A 142 4.02 -7.66 -12.01
C ASN A 142 3.86 -9.06 -12.63
N ILE A 143 4.94 -9.85 -12.75
CA ILE A 143 4.86 -11.24 -13.20
C ILE A 143 4.45 -12.13 -12.03
N LYS A 144 3.28 -12.76 -12.11
CA LYS A 144 2.73 -13.63 -11.07
C LYS A 144 2.56 -15.08 -11.57
N PRO A 145 2.84 -16.09 -10.72
CA PRO A 145 3.40 -16.00 -9.38
C PRO A 145 4.92 -15.71 -9.40
N PRO A 146 5.47 -15.01 -8.39
CA PRO A 146 6.89 -14.63 -8.35
C PRO A 146 7.87 -15.82 -8.46
N GLY A 147 7.50 -16.98 -7.89
CA GLY A 147 8.32 -18.20 -7.96
C GLY A 147 8.51 -18.72 -9.38
N LYS A 148 7.49 -18.63 -10.26
CA LYS A 148 7.62 -19.03 -11.66
C LYS A 148 8.54 -18.09 -12.43
N TYR A 149 8.44 -16.78 -12.19
CA TYR A 149 9.36 -15.80 -12.78
C TYR A 149 10.81 -16.06 -12.36
N LEU A 150 11.04 -16.36 -11.09
CA LEU A 150 12.38 -16.68 -10.59
C LEU A 150 12.95 -17.93 -11.27
N LEU A 151 12.19 -19.02 -11.33
CA LEU A 151 12.61 -20.25 -12.01
C LEU A 151 12.87 -20.04 -13.50
N TRP A 152 11.99 -19.30 -14.18
CA TRP A 152 12.17 -18.92 -15.57
C TRP A 152 13.42 -18.07 -15.78
N THR A 153 13.69 -17.12 -14.89
CA THR A 153 14.87 -16.26 -14.93
C THR A 153 16.15 -17.07 -14.73
N ILE A 154 16.15 -18.02 -13.80
CA ILE A 154 17.27 -18.94 -13.58
C ILE A 154 17.55 -19.76 -14.84
N LYS A 155 16.50 -20.31 -15.47
CA LYS A 155 16.62 -21.16 -16.66
C LYS A 155 17.04 -20.39 -17.92
N ASN A 156 16.44 -19.24 -18.17
CA ASN A 156 16.55 -18.54 -19.46
C ASN A 156 17.48 -17.32 -19.43
N LYS A 157 17.74 -16.74 -18.25
CA LYS A 157 18.58 -15.54 -18.07
C LYS A 157 19.57 -15.73 -16.90
N PRO A 158 20.52 -16.69 -16.98
CA PRO A 158 21.41 -17.04 -15.86
C PRO A 158 22.26 -15.86 -15.34
N ARG A 159 22.66 -14.93 -16.23
CA ARG A 159 23.35 -13.68 -15.83
C ARG A 159 22.44 -12.77 -14.98
N LEU A 160 21.15 -12.68 -15.29
CA LEU A 160 20.18 -11.93 -14.51
C LEU A 160 19.88 -12.64 -13.18
N ALA A 161 19.81 -13.97 -13.17
CA ALA A 161 19.68 -14.77 -11.96
C ALA A 161 20.86 -14.57 -10.99
N LEU A 162 22.09 -14.49 -11.51
CA LEU A 162 23.26 -14.17 -10.69
C LEU A 162 23.18 -12.75 -10.10
N LYS A 163 22.66 -11.78 -10.86
CA LYS A 163 22.39 -10.42 -10.34
C LYS A 163 21.33 -10.44 -9.23
N PHE A 164 20.26 -11.23 -9.38
CA PHE A 164 19.25 -11.48 -8.35
C PHE A 164 19.88 -12.00 -7.05
N ILE A 165 20.71 -13.04 -7.14
CA ILE A 165 21.41 -13.62 -5.98
C ILE A 165 22.32 -12.56 -5.32
N LYS A 166 23.07 -11.80 -6.13
CA LYS A 166 23.94 -10.72 -5.61
C LYS A 166 23.15 -9.59 -4.94
N SER A 167 21.94 -9.29 -5.41
CA SER A 167 21.05 -8.27 -4.81
C SER A 167 20.48 -8.67 -3.45
N TYR A 168 20.51 -9.98 -3.14
CA TYR A 168 20.04 -10.52 -1.86
C TYR A 168 20.96 -10.18 -0.68
N PHE A 169 22.28 -10.05 -0.90
CA PHE A 169 23.22 -9.71 0.17
C PHE A 169 22.92 -8.33 0.81
N PRO A 170 22.72 -7.24 0.03
CA PRO A 170 22.24 -5.96 0.57
C PRO A 170 20.92 -6.10 1.34
N LEU A 171 19.95 -6.87 0.83
CA LEU A 171 18.67 -7.08 1.50
C LEU A 171 18.87 -7.72 2.89
N VAL A 172 19.63 -8.81 2.98
CA VAL A 172 19.90 -9.50 4.26
C VAL A 172 20.60 -8.58 5.25
N LYS A 173 21.64 -7.84 4.81
CA LYS A 173 22.32 -6.85 5.65
C LYS A 173 21.35 -5.79 6.19
N GLN A 174 20.44 -5.31 5.36
CA GLN A 174 19.46 -4.30 5.76
C GLN A 174 18.35 -4.87 6.64
N LEU A 175 17.98 -6.14 6.49
CA LEU A 175 17.07 -6.81 7.42
C LEU A 175 17.68 -7.01 8.80
N ILE A 176 18.97 -7.34 8.87
CA ILE A 176 19.71 -7.39 10.15
C ILE A 176 19.79 -6.00 10.78
N ASN A 177 20.05 -4.96 9.99
CA ASN A 177 20.03 -3.59 10.50
C ASN A 177 18.62 -3.18 10.96
N LYS A 178 17.58 -3.53 10.20
CA LYS A 178 16.19 -3.30 10.58
C LYS A 178 15.90 -3.99 11.91
N SER A 179 16.23 -5.28 12.06
CA SER A 179 15.95 -6.01 13.30
C SER A 179 16.61 -5.37 14.53
N ARG A 180 17.79 -4.74 14.37
CA ARG A 180 18.47 -3.95 15.42
C ARG A 180 17.83 -2.58 15.70
N LEU A 181 17.14 -2.01 14.73
CA LEU A 181 16.39 -0.75 14.85
C LEU A 181 14.96 -0.99 15.37
N THR A 182 14.41 -2.18 15.08
CA THR A 182 13.08 -2.62 15.52
C THR A 182 13.14 -3.48 16.78
N THR A 183 14.30 -3.79 17.35
CA THR A 183 14.38 -4.26 18.74
C THR A 183 13.99 -3.11 19.65
N HIS A 184 12.75 -3.14 20.10
CA HIS A 184 12.19 -2.16 21.01
C HIS A 184 12.52 -2.57 22.44
N ASN A 185 13.07 -1.65 23.21
CA ASN A 185 12.95 -1.78 24.67
C ASN A 185 11.46 -1.59 25.02
N LYS A 186 11.00 -2.23 26.11
CA LYS A 186 9.59 -2.26 26.51
C LYS A 186 8.92 -0.88 26.45
N THR A 187 9.59 0.15 26.96
CA THR A 187 9.15 1.55 26.97
C THR A 187 8.90 2.13 25.57
N GLN A 188 9.76 1.84 24.58
CA GLN A 188 9.61 2.37 23.22
C GLN A 188 8.40 1.75 22.51
N LYS A 189 8.17 0.45 22.73
CA LYS A 189 6.99 -0.26 22.22
C LYS A 189 5.70 0.29 22.83
N GLU A 190 5.72 0.59 24.13
CA GLU A 190 4.60 1.22 24.82
C GLU A 190 4.31 2.63 24.26
N THR A 191 5.34 3.45 24.02
CA THR A 191 5.17 4.78 23.43
C THR A 191 4.56 4.72 22.03
N ILE A 192 5.10 3.88 21.13
CA ILE A 192 4.57 3.71 19.77
C ILE A 192 3.12 3.24 19.80
N ASN A 193 2.81 2.25 20.63
CA ASN A 193 1.44 1.76 20.82
C ASN A 193 0.51 2.84 21.39
N LYS A 194 1.00 3.68 22.31
CA LYS A 194 0.21 4.79 22.88
C LYS A 194 -0.13 5.82 21.81
N ILE A 195 0.82 6.17 20.94
CA ILE A 195 0.58 7.10 19.81
C ILE A 195 -0.42 6.49 18.83
N HIS A 196 -0.20 5.24 18.39
CA HIS A 196 -1.13 4.54 17.50
C HIS A 196 -2.56 4.48 18.08
N ASN A 197 -2.71 4.14 19.37
CA ASN A 197 -4.00 4.14 20.05
C ASN A 197 -4.62 5.54 20.17
N SER A 198 -3.82 6.59 20.29
CA SER A 198 -4.28 7.98 20.26
C SER A 198 -4.86 8.34 18.89
N GLU A 199 -4.21 7.93 17.80
CA GLU A 199 -4.72 8.12 16.44
C GLU A 199 -6.01 7.32 16.20
N LEU A 200 -6.13 6.09 16.72
CA LEU A 200 -7.40 5.34 16.70
C LEU A 200 -8.53 6.10 17.40
N LYS A 201 -8.25 6.75 18.54
CA LYS A 201 -9.24 7.60 19.24
C LYS A 201 -9.66 8.80 18.40
N LYS A 202 -8.72 9.44 17.68
CA LYS A 202 -9.03 10.55 16.77
C LYS A 202 -9.91 10.09 15.62
N LEU A 203 -9.61 8.95 15.00
CA LEU A 203 -10.42 8.37 13.92
C LEU A 203 -11.82 7.96 14.41
N SER A 204 -11.92 7.37 15.61
CA SER A 204 -13.18 7.03 16.26
C SER A 204 -14.09 8.26 16.38
N LYS A 205 -13.56 9.38 16.88
CA LYS A 205 -14.29 10.65 16.96
C LYS A 205 -14.65 11.19 15.57
N LYS A 206 -13.68 11.26 14.65
CA LYS A 206 -13.87 11.83 13.31
C LYS A 206 -14.96 11.12 12.50
N TRP A 207 -15.01 9.80 12.58
CA TRP A 207 -15.92 8.98 11.78
C TRP A 207 -17.18 8.52 12.55
N HIS A 208 -17.33 8.96 13.81
CA HIS A 208 -18.42 8.55 14.70
C HIS A 208 -18.55 7.01 14.80
N VAL A 209 -17.40 6.32 14.88
CA VAL A 209 -17.32 4.86 15.07
C VAL A 209 -16.85 4.59 16.49
N GLN A 210 -17.49 3.68 17.20
CA GLN A 210 -17.06 3.26 18.53
C GLN A 210 -15.60 2.79 18.52
N LEU A 211 -14.79 3.27 19.46
CA LEU A 211 -13.36 2.94 19.53
C LEU A 211 -13.11 1.43 19.63
N LEU A 212 -13.97 0.69 20.34
CA LEU A 212 -13.87 -0.76 20.46
C LEU A 212 -14.01 -1.45 19.10
N LYS A 213 -14.95 -1.00 18.27
CA LYS A 213 -15.13 -1.53 16.90
C LYS A 213 -13.91 -1.27 16.04
N LEU A 214 -13.34 -0.07 16.08
CA LEU A 214 -12.10 0.22 15.35
C LEU A 214 -10.93 -0.62 15.83
N LYS A 215 -10.78 -0.84 17.15
CA LYS A 215 -9.75 -1.73 17.69
C LYS A 215 -9.95 -3.19 17.25
N GLN A 216 -11.19 -3.66 17.18
CA GLN A 216 -11.48 -5.00 16.67
C GLN A 216 -11.04 -5.14 15.21
N ILE A 217 -11.31 -4.14 14.37
CA ILE A 217 -10.90 -4.13 12.95
C ILE A 217 -9.38 -4.02 12.81
N ASP A 218 -8.73 -3.15 13.57
CA ASP A 218 -7.26 -3.02 13.59
C ASP A 218 -6.59 -4.35 13.96
N ASN A 219 -7.17 -5.10 14.90
CA ASN A 219 -6.70 -6.42 15.33
C ASN A 219 -6.95 -7.55 14.31
N LEU A 220 -7.67 -7.30 13.22
CA LEU A 220 -7.80 -8.27 12.12
C LEU A 220 -6.52 -8.38 11.28
N ARG A 221 -5.56 -7.46 11.47
CA ARG A 221 -4.29 -7.48 10.74
C ARG A 221 -3.54 -8.79 10.95
N VAL A 222 -2.88 -9.26 9.90
CA VAL A 222 -1.96 -10.40 10.01
C VAL A 222 -0.60 -9.92 10.52
N PRO A 223 0.11 -10.75 11.32
CA PRO A 223 1.46 -10.40 11.78
C PRO A 223 2.42 -10.18 10.60
N GLN A 224 3.35 -9.23 10.79
CA GLN A 224 4.43 -9.03 9.83
C GLN A 224 5.30 -10.28 9.70
N LEU A 225 5.71 -10.60 8.48
CA LEU A 225 6.71 -11.62 8.26
C LEU A 225 8.10 -11.08 8.66
N LEU A 226 8.58 -11.51 9.83
CA LEU A 226 9.83 -11.02 10.42
C LEU A 226 11.07 -11.88 10.07
N GLU A 227 10.88 -13.06 9.46
CA GLU A 227 11.98 -14.02 9.21
C GLU A 227 12.22 -14.29 7.72
N GLY A 228 13.45 -14.06 7.26
CA GLY A 228 13.87 -14.29 5.87
C GLY A 228 13.74 -15.74 5.38
N GLN A 229 13.79 -16.73 6.28
CA GLN A 229 13.60 -18.14 5.93
C GLN A 229 12.14 -18.51 5.63
N LYS A 230 11.18 -17.85 6.31
CA LYS A 230 9.76 -18.03 6.02
C LYS A 230 9.36 -17.34 4.72
N PHE A 231 9.99 -16.21 4.38
CA PHE A 231 9.71 -15.45 3.15
C PHE A 231 9.86 -16.26 1.86
N LEU A 232 10.92 -17.06 1.68
CA LEU A 232 11.05 -17.92 0.49
C LEU A 232 9.94 -18.98 0.43
N LYS A 233 9.56 -19.57 1.57
CA LYS A 233 8.45 -20.54 1.63
C LYS A 233 7.11 -19.86 1.34
N THR A 234 6.90 -18.61 1.76
CA THR A 234 5.70 -17.84 1.46
C THR A 234 5.64 -17.42 -0.02
N LEU A 235 6.75 -17.05 -0.65
CA LEU A 235 6.80 -16.75 -2.10
C LEU A 235 6.40 -17.95 -2.97
N ILE A 236 6.62 -19.17 -2.49
CA ILE A 236 6.29 -20.43 -3.18
C ILE A 236 4.83 -20.86 -2.91
N LYS A 237 4.27 -20.58 -1.72
CA LYS A 237 2.89 -20.95 -1.33
C LYS A 237 1.85 -19.82 -1.49
N GLY A 238 2.29 -18.59 -1.75
CA GLY A 238 1.58 -17.34 -1.45
C GLY A 238 0.67 -16.82 -2.56
N GLN A 239 -0.51 -17.41 -2.69
CA GLN A 239 -1.65 -16.74 -3.31
C GLN A 239 -2.98 -17.18 -2.66
N LEU A 240 -3.09 -18.48 -2.33
CA LEU A 240 -4.29 -19.06 -1.71
C LEU A 240 -4.55 -18.57 -0.26
N SER A 241 -3.48 -18.37 0.54
CA SER A 241 -3.62 -17.91 1.93
C SER A 241 -4.04 -16.44 2.03
N GLU A 242 -3.67 -15.62 1.05
CA GLU A 242 -3.98 -14.18 1.05
C GLU A 242 -5.45 -13.95 0.76
N GLU A 243 -6.01 -14.57 -0.29
CA GLU A 243 -7.43 -14.41 -0.62
C GLU A 243 -8.35 -14.79 0.56
N THR A 244 -7.98 -15.85 1.29
CA THR A 244 -8.70 -16.30 2.49
C THR A 244 -8.67 -15.23 3.60
N ASN A 245 -7.53 -14.58 3.82
CA ASN A 245 -7.42 -13.52 4.83
C ASN A 245 -8.31 -12.31 4.49
N PHE A 246 -8.34 -11.89 3.22
CA PHE A 246 -9.18 -10.77 2.77
C PHE A 246 -10.68 -11.09 2.93
N LYS A 247 -11.13 -12.29 2.54
CA LYS A 247 -12.53 -12.73 2.75
C LYS A 247 -12.92 -12.73 4.23
N ASN A 248 -12.07 -13.33 5.07
CA ASN A 248 -12.31 -13.39 6.51
C ASN A 248 -12.36 -11.99 7.16
N ALA A 249 -11.46 -11.10 6.74
CA ALA A 249 -11.45 -9.72 7.22
C ALA A 249 -12.70 -8.95 6.79
N ALA A 250 -13.09 -9.06 5.51
CA ALA A 250 -14.29 -8.42 4.99
C ALA A 250 -15.55 -8.85 5.75
N LYS A 251 -15.72 -10.17 5.95
CA LYS A 251 -16.85 -10.72 6.71
C LYS A 251 -16.92 -10.13 8.11
N LYS A 252 -15.80 -10.13 8.84
CA LYS A 252 -15.73 -9.56 10.20
C LYS A 252 -15.99 -8.05 10.22
N ILE A 253 -15.48 -7.28 9.26
CA ILE A 253 -15.76 -5.84 9.15
C ILE A 253 -17.25 -5.59 8.93
N LYS A 254 -17.89 -6.35 8.04
CA LYS A 254 -19.34 -6.28 7.82
C LYS A 254 -20.11 -6.56 9.09
N GLU A 255 -19.76 -7.60 9.84
CA GLU A 255 -20.38 -7.95 11.12
C GLU A 255 -20.19 -6.84 12.17
N ILE A 256 -18.97 -6.32 12.33
CA ILE A 256 -18.63 -5.29 13.33
C ILE A 256 -19.36 -3.97 13.05
N LEU A 257 -19.36 -3.51 11.80
CA LEU A 257 -19.88 -2.19 11.42
C LEU A 257 -21.30 -2.21 10.87
N ASN A 258 -21.85 -3.39 10.57
CA ASN A 258 -23.11 -3.57 9.85
C ASN A 258 -23.14 -2.77 8.53
N VAL A 259 -22.09 -2.91 7.72
CA VAL A 259 -21.99 -2.26 6.40
C VAL A 259 -22.37 -3.21 5.27
N LYS A 260 -23.03 -2.68 4.25
CA LYS A 260 -23.40 -3.44 3.04
C LYS A 260 -22.18 -3.86 2.22
N TYR A 261 -21.19 -2.98 2.08
CA TYR A 261 -20.01 -3.20 1.24
C TYR A 261 -18.70 -3.01 2.02
N VAL A 262 -17.72 -3.86 1.70
CA VAL A 262 -16.33 -3.68 2.08
C VAL A 262 -15.53 -3.62 0.79
N VAL A 263 -14.65 -2.63 0.68
CA VAL A 263 -13.81 -2.40 -0.49
C VAL A 263 -12.36 -2.45 -0.07
N PHE A 264 -11.59 -3.26 -0.78
CA PHE A 264 -10.14 -3.34 -0.67
C PHE A 264 -9.45 -2.95 -1.98
N GLY A 265 -8.14 -2.76 -1.90
CA GLY A 265 -7.22 -2.70 -3.02
C GLY A 265 -6.12 -3.75 -2.86
N HIS A 266 -4.85 -3.34 -2.99
CA HIS A 266 -3.64 -4.12 -2.69
C HIS A 266 -3.36 -5.36 -3.55
N THR A 267 -4.33 -6.23 -3.81
CA THR A 267 -4.10 -7.51 -4.52
C THR A 267 -3.83 -7.33 -6.02
N HIS A 268 -4.17 -6.16 -6.57
CA HIS A 268 -4.12 -5.82 -8.00
C HIS A 268 -5.10 -6.61 -8.88
N TYR A 269 -5.89 -7.53 -8.31
CA TYR A 269 -6.93 -8.27 -9.03
C TYR A 269 -8.29 -7.65 -8.74
N ALA A 270 -9.00 -7.29 -9.81
CA ALA A 270 -10.36 -6.81 -9.68
C ALA A 270 -11.27 -7.97 -9.22
N VAL A 271 -12.06 -7.73 -8.17
CA VAL A 271 -12.93 -8.73 -7.56
C VAL A 271 -14.29 -8.09 -7.29
N HIS A 272 -15.35 -8.79 -7.67
CA HIS A 272 -16.72 -8.46 -7.27
C HIS A 272 -17.37 -9.75 -6.78
N ASN A 273 -17.42 -9.94 -5.46
CA ASN A 273 -18.10 -11.07 -4.85
C ASN A 273 -18.94 -10.61 -3.65
N GLU A 274 -19.65 -11.55 -3.02
CA GLU A 274 -20.53 -11.27 -1.89
C GLU A 274 -19.77 -10.77 -0.66
N ASP A 275 -18.49 -11.12 -0.50
CA ASP A 275 -17.69 -10.77 0.67
C ASP A 275 -17.15 -9.33 0.57
N PHE A 276 -16.49 -8.99 -0.54
CA PHE A 276 -15.87 -7.69 -0.75
C PHE A 276 -15.72 -7.33 -2.23
N LEU A 277 -15.44 -6.05 -2.46
CA LEU A 277 -15.09 -5.51 -3.76
C LEU A 277 -13.61 -5.16 -3.80
N ASN A 278 -12.96 -5.36 -4.94
CA ASN A 278 -11.60 -4.90 -5.20
C ASN A 278 -11.55 -4.22 -6.56
N SER A 279 -11.03 -2.99 -6.61
CA SER A 279 -10.91 -2.27 -7.88
C SER A 279 -9.83 -2.84 -8.80
N GLY A 280 -8.90 -3.64 -8.29
CA GLY A 280 -7.72 -4.09 -9.04
C GLY A 280 -6.69 -2.98 -9.22
N THR A 281 -5.95 -3.03 -10.33
CA THR A 281 -4.89 -2.05 -10.67
C THR A 281 -5.06 -1.54 -12.10
N TRP A 282 -4.50 -0.36 -12.37
CA TRP A 282 -4.32 0.18 -13.73
C TRP A 282 -2.95 -0.16 -14.32
N THR A 283 -2.11 -0.90 -13.59
CA THR A 283 -0.81 -1.37 -14.07
C THR A 283 -0.93 -2.70 -14.83
N PRO A 284 -0.13 -2.94 -15.88
CA PRO A 284 0.02 -4.27 -16.50
C PRO A 284 0.35 -5.36 -15.47
N ILE A 285 -0.28 -6.53 -15.57
CA ILE A 285 -0.01 -7.75 -14.82
C ILE A 285 0.17 -8.85 -15.84
N VAL A 286 1.25 -9.63 -15.72
CA VAL A 286 1.49 -10.80 -16.56
C VAL A 286 1.33 -12.04 -15.68
N LYS A 287 0.43 -12.95 -16.06
CA LYS A 287 0.22 -14.22 -15.38
C LYS A 287 0.34 -15.35 -16.39
N ASP A 288 1.20 -16.33 -16.09
CA ASP A 288 1.46 -17.49 -16.95
C ASP A 288 1.83 -17.12 -18.40
N GLY A 289 2.61 -16.05 -18.58
CA GLY A 289 3.05 -15.57 -19.89
C GLY A 289 1.98 -14.83 -20.71
N LYS A 290 0.77 -14.67 -20.16
CA LYS A 290 -0.31 -13.85 -20.74
C LYS A 290 -0.45 -12.55 -19.97
N LEU A 291 -0.74 -11.46 -20.66
CA LEU A 291 -1.15 -10.23 -19.99
C LEU A 291 -2.56 -10.46 -19.40
N VAL A 292 -2.71 -10.30 -18.09
CA VAL A 292 -3.95 -10.58 -17.35
C VAL A 292 -4.57 -9.31 -16.75
N SER A 293 -3.94 -8.14 -16.89
CA SER A 293 -4.56 -6.86 -16.54
C SER A 293 -4.63 -5.87 -17.70
N ALA A 294 -5.55 -4.92 -17.51
CA ALA A 294 -5.91 -3.66 -18.18
C ALA A 294 -5.19 -3.16 -19.44
N THR A 295 -3.95 -3.52 -19.75
CA THR A 295 -3.15 -2.77 -20.74
C THR A 295 -3.20 -3.30 -22.18
N GLU A 296 -3.60 -4.55 -22.44
CA GLU A 296 -3.98 -4.96 -23.80
C GLU A 296 -5.35 -4.38 -24.21
N SER A 297 -6.17 -3.94 -23.25
CA SER A 297 -7.56 -3.50 -23.50
C SER A 297 -7.90 -2.07 -23.05
N LYS A 298 -6.94 -1.29 -22.53
CA LYS A 298 -7.14 0.05 -21.91
C LYS A 298 -8.23 0.10 -20.82
N LYS A 299 -8.53 -1.01 -20.15
CA LYS A 299 -9.62 -1.08 -19.16
C LYS A 299 -9.20 -0.50 -17.82
N LEU A 300 -9.55 0.75 -17.53
CA LEU A 300 -9.32 1.34 -16.21
C LEU A 300 -10.48 0.96 -15.28
N THR A 301 -10.24 0.03 -14.36
CA THR A 301 -11.26 -0.47 -13.44
C THR A 301 -11.49 0.49 -12.27
N TYR A 302 -12.73 0.64 -11.83
CA TYR A 302 -13.09 1.46 -10.67
C TYR A 302 -14.37 0.94 -10.01
N ILE A 303 -14.60 1.32 -8.76
CA ILE A 303 -15.85 1.00 -8.06
C ILE A 303 -16.75 2.23 -8.08
N LEU A 304 -17.89 2.12 -8.77
CA LEU A 304 -18.91 3.16 -8.81
C LEU A 304 -19.91 2.92 -7.67
N ILE A 305 -20.16 3.95 -6.87
CA ILE A 305 -21.22 3.93 -5.85
C ILE A 305 -22.28 4.93 -6.23
N LYS A 306 -23.46 4.44 -6.62
CA LYS A 306 -24.62 5.27 -6.98
C LYS A 306 -25.88 4.65 -6.37
N ASN A 307 -26.76 5.48 -5.81
CA ASN A 307 -28.03 5.03 -5.22
C ASN A 307 -27.86 3.88 -4.21
N ASN A 308 -26.85 3.98 -3.33
CA ASN A 308 -26.51 2.94 -2.33
C ASN A 308 -26.21 1.54 -2.89
N LYS A 309 -25.81 1.47 -4.17
CA LYS A 309 -25.26 0.27 -4.81
C LYS A 309 -23.82 0.53 -5.21
N ALA A 310 -22.95 -0.44 -4.93
CA ALA A 310 -21.55 -0.42 -5.33
C ALA A 310 -21.35 -1.44 -6.46
N GLU A 311 -20.73 -1.01 -7.56
CA GLU A 311 -20.54 -1.82 -8.76
C GLU A 311 -19.10 -1.66 -9.26
N LEU A 312 -18.44 -2.78 -9.57
CA LEU A 312 -17.18 -2.76 -10.31
C LEU A 312 -17.46 -2.38 -11.77
N LYS A 313 -16.80 -1.34 -12.26
CA LYS A 313 -16.92 -0.79 -13.61
C LYS A 313 -15.57 -0.72 -14.29
N GLU A 314 -15.60 -0.62 -15.61
CA GLU A 314 -14.45 -0.40 -16.47
C GLU A 314 -14.69 0.90 -17.25
N TRP A 315 -13.72 1.80 -17.22
CA TRP A 315 -13.67 2.94 -18.13
C TRP A 315 -13.14 2.42 -19.48
N LYS A 316 -13.88 2.74 -20.55
CA LYS A 316 -13.53 2.38 -21.93
C LYS A 316 -12.83 3.53 -22.63
#